data_AF-A0A6N8H321-F1
#
_entry.id   AF-A0A6N8H321-F1
#
_cell.length_a   1.000
_cell.length_b   1.000
_cell.length_c   1.000
_cell.angle_alpha   90.00
_cell.angle_beta   90.00
_cell.angle_gamma   90.00
#
_symmetry.space_group_name_H-M   'P 1'
#
loop_
_entity.id
_entity.type
_entity.pdbx_description
1 polymer ?
#
loop_
_entity_poly.entity_id
_entity_poly.type
_entity_poly.pdbx_seq_one_letter_code
_entity_poly.pdbx_strand_id
1 'polypeptide(L)'
;MKKLSKRFLTLAIACVMAMAMAVPTFAAAPKRAAYAGVTYTILSKSNGLYASAQDGTNVQLASYAQKWTPVNDGGTIKLFRGTGNASKRVATYDKGEVILQASTCDYQVASIDFRTVSGQVHRIIFDQRNAYWNAIGTNIKTSWYNESSQAQLWTVNPA
;
A
#
# COMPACT_ATOMS: atom_id res chain seq x y z
N MET A 1 8.65 47.98 42.29
CA MET A 1 8.93 46.85 41.39
C MET A 1 8.45 45.52 42.01
N LYS A 2 7.16 45.14 41.89
CA LYS A 2 6.66 43.81 42.36
C LYS A 2 5.54 43.18 41.52
N LYS A 3 5.00 43.85 40.49
CA LYS A 3 3.85 43.36 39.71
C LYS A 3 4.18 42.80 38.31
N LEU A 4 5.39 43.02 37.79
CA LEU A 4 5.76 42.59 36.44
C LEU A 4 6.26 41.13 36.37
N SER A 5 6.91 40.62 37.44
CA SER A 5 7.51 39.27 37.43
C SER A 5 6.48 38.13 37.46
N LYS A 6 5.28 38.37 38.02
CA LYS A 6 4.25 37.32 38.12
C LYS A 6 3.61 36.99 36.77
N ARG A 7 3.47 37.97 35.86
CA ARG A 7 2.83 37.74 34.55
C ARG A 7 3.71 36.93 33.60
N PHE A 8 5.03 37.09 33.67
CA PHE A 8 5.97 36.29 32.87
C PHE A 8 6.07 34.85 33.36
N LEU A 9 5.98 34.62 34.68
CA LEU A 9 6.04 33.27 35.23
C LEU A 9 4.79 32.44 34.87
N THR A 10 3.61 33.07 34.81
CA THR A 10 2.38 32.38 34.35
C THR A 10 2.41 32.07 32.85
N LEU A 11 3.03 32.94 32.03
CA LEU A 11 3.18 32.71 30.59
C LEU A 11 4.17 31.59 30.28
N ALA A 12 5.24 31.47 31.07
CA ALA A 12 6.22 30.39 30.93
C ALA A 12 5.61 29.01 31.22
N ILE A 13 4.71 28.89 32.21
CA ILE A 13 4.07 27.61 32.55
C ILE A 13 3.04 27.19 31.49
N ALA A 14 2.31 28.14 30.89
CA ALA A 14 1.41 27.84 29.77
C ALA A 14 2.17 27.35 28.51
N CYS A 15 3.37 27.88 28.26
CA CYS A 15 4.21 27.46 27.13
C CYS A 15 4.75 26.03 27.31
N VAL A 16 5.08 25.62 28.54
CA VAL A 16 5.55 24.25 28.82
C VAL A 16 4.42 23.22 28.69
N MET A 17 3.19 23.58 29.09
CA MET A 17 2.02 22.70 28.92
C MET A 17 1.59 22.53 27.46
N ALA A 18 1.86 23.51 26.58
CA ALA A 18 1.58 23.40 25.15
C ALA A 18 2.56 22.45 24.42
N MET A 19 3.77 22.26 24.94
CA MET A 19 4.80 21.41 24.33
C MET A 19 4.67 19.92 24.69
N ALA A 20 3.80 19.58 25.66
CA ALA A 20 3.56 18.18 26.05
C ALA A 20 2.57 17.44 25.12
N MET A 21 1.96 18.12 24.14
CA MET A 21 1.01 17.52 23.19
C MET A 21 1.50 17.49 21.74
N ALA A 22 2.81 17.54 21.53
CA ALA A 22 3.42 17.16 20.26
C ALA A 22 4.21 15.86 20.46
N VAL A 23 3.56 14.83 21.02
CA VAL A 23 3.97 13.47 20.71
C VAL A 23 3.79 13.38 19.20
N PRO A 24 4.84 13.12 18.39
CA PRO A 24 4.59 12.64 17.05
C PRO A 24 3.78 11.37 17.27
N THR A 25 2.48 11.46 17.02
CA THR A 25 1.68 10.28 16.75
C THR A 25 2.36 9.70 15.53
N PHE A 26 3.34 8.81 15.77
CA PHE A 26 3.77 7.83 14.80
C PHE A 26 2.47 7.32 14.23
N ALA A 27 2.20 7.72 12.98
CA ALA A 27 0.93 7.50 12.32
C ALA A 27 0.54 6.07 12.65
N ALA A 28 -0.60 5.91 13.33
CA ALA A 28 -1.08 4.61 13.76
C ALA A 28 -0.82 3.65 12.62
N ALA A 29 0.01 2.62 12.86
CA ALA A 29 0.51 1.75 11.80
C ALA A 29 -0.67 1.43 10.89
N PRO A 30 -0.62 1.81 9.60
CA PRO A 30 -1.79 1.74 8.73
C PRO A 30 -2.39 0.36 8.93
N LYS A 31 -3.68 0.31 9.29
CA LYS A 31 -4.39 -0.91 9.62
C LYS A 31 -4.19 -1.86 8.44
N ARG A 32 -3.20 -2.76 8.55
CA ARG A 32 -2.72 -3.58 7.44
C ARG A 32 -3.90 -4.39 6.95
N ALA A 33 -4.40 -4.02 5.78
CA ALA A 33 -5.35 -4.85 5.08
C ALA A 33 -4.57 -5.95 4.36
N ALA A 34 -5.19 -7.11 4.16
CA ALA A 34 -4.57 -8.34 3.67
C ALA A 34 -3.52 -8.93 4.64
N TYR A 35 -3.93 -10.02 5.29
CA TYR A 35 -3.09 -10.78 6.21
C TYR A 35 -2.02 -11.50 5.40
N ALA A 36 -0.74 -11.25 5.71
CA ALA A 36 0.36 -11.97 5.08
C ALA A 36 0.13 -13.48 5.21
N GLY A 37 0.30 -14.21 4.11
CA GLY A 37 0.09 -15.65 4.02
C GLY A 37 -1.30 -16.09 3.53
N VAL A 38 -2.28 -15.20 3.42
CA VAL A 38 -3.59 -15.51 2.83
C VAL A 38 -3.58 -15.25 1.34
N THR A 39 -4.17 -16.14 0.55
CA THR A 39 -4.28 -15.99 -0.91
C THR A 39 -5.57 -15.26 -1.27
N TYR A 40 -5.46 -14.34 -2.23
CA TYR A 40 -6.53 -13.45 -2.65
C TYR A 40 -6.69 -13.43 -4.18
N THR A 41 -7.88 -13.03 -4.62
CA THR A 41 -8.13 -12.46 -5.94
C THR A 41 -8.23 -10.95 -5.81
N ILE A 42 -7.77 -10.23 -6.83
CA ILE A 42 -7.70 -8.76 -6.82
C ILE A 42 -8.49 -8.26 -8.03
N LEU A 43 -9.62 -7.61 -7.78
CA LEU A 43 -10.58 -7.14 -8.79
C LEU A 43 -10.58 -5.61 -8.85
N SER A 44 -10.37 -5.05 -10.03
CA SER A 44 -10.47 -3.60 -10.26
C SER A 44 -11.92 -3.12 -10.11
N LYS A 45 -12.12 -2.06 -9.34
CA LYS A 45 -13.43 -1.42 -9.18
C LYS A 45 -13.86 -0.62 -10.42
N SER A 46 -12.92 -0.15 -11.24
CA SER A 46 -13.24 0.71 -12.38
C SER A 46 -13.84 -0.05 -13.56
N ASN A 47 -13.43 -1.31 -13.76
CA ASN A 47 -13.79 -2.08 -14.95
C ASN A 47 -14.18 -3.54 -14.68
N GLY A 48 -14.12 -4.00 -13.42
CA GLY A 48 -14.51 -5.37 -13.07
C GLY A 48 -13.57 -6.46 -13.61
N LEU A 49 -12.32 -6.11 -13.91
CA LEU A 49 -11.28 -7.06 -14.36
C LEU A 49 -10.29 -7.36 -13.24
N TYR A 50 -9.76 -8.57 -13.24
CA TYR A 50 -8.79 -9.03 -12.26
C TYR A 50 -7.38 -8.61 -12.61
N ALA A 51 -6.57 -8.31 -11.60
CA ALA A 51 -5.13 -8.23 -11.75
C ALA A 51 -4.59 -9.62 -12.06
N SER A 52 -3.94 -9.77 -13.21
CA SER A 52 -3.35 -11.02 -13.65
C SER A 52 -1.99 -10.78 -14.30
N ALA A 53 -1.15 -11.80 -14.37
CA ALA A 53 0.12 -11.71 -15.07
C ALA A 53 0.52 -13.08 -15.58
N GLN A 54 1.09 -13.11 -16.79
CA GLN A 54 1.79 -14.27 -17.32
C GLN A 54 3.27 -14.18 -16.95
N ASP A 55 4.00 -15.29 -17.03
CA ASP A 55 5.43 -15.29 -16.76
C ASP A 55 6.17 -14.39 -17.76
N GLY A 56 7.00 -13.47 -17.25
CA GLY A 56 7.81 -12.56 -18.07
C GLY A 56 7.05 -11.36 -18.65
N THR A 57 5.80 -11.10 -18.22
CA THR A 57 5.00 -9.98 -18.72
C THR A 57 4.70 -8.94 -17.65
N ASN A 58 4.17 -7.79 -18.10
CA ASN A 58 3.51 -6.83 -17.23
C ASN A 58 2.33 -7.50 -16.51
N VAL A 59 1.93 -6.92 -15.39
CA VAL A 59 0.65 -7.22 -14.75
C VAL A 59 -0.45 -6.50 -15.53
N GLN A 60 -1.47 -7.25 -15.90
CA GLN A 60 -2.55 -6.88 -16.81
C GLN A 60 -3.91 -7.02 -16.15
N LEU A 61 -4.91 -6.44 -16.80
CA LEU A 61 -6.32 -6.59 -16.47
C LEU A 61 -6.88 -7.76 -17.29
N ALA A 62 -7.47 -8.74 -16.61
CA ALA A 62 -7.97 -9.96 -17.25
C ALA A 62 -9.34 -10.39 -16.72
N SER A 63 -10.07 -11.19 -17.49
CA SER A 63 -11.39 -11.73 -17.11
C SER A 63 -11.33 -12.91 -16.14
N TYR A 64 -10.15 -13.47 -15.89
CA TYR A 64 -9.95 -14.62 -15.02
C TYR A 64 -9.28 -14.22 -13.70
N ALA A 65 -9.71 -14.85 -12.61
CA ALA A 65 -9.27 -14.51 -11.26
C ALA A 65 -7.91 -15.13 -10.90
N GLN A 66 -6.83 -14.43 -11.26
CA GLN A 66 -5.48 -14.81 -10.85
C GLN A 66 -5.34 -14.70 -9.32
N LYS A 67 -4.70 -15.72 -8.73
CA LYS A 67 -4.38 -15.76 -7.30
C LYS A 67 -3.12 -14.96 -7.00
N TRP A 68 -3.14 -14.26 -5.87
CA TRP A 68 -2.03 -13.47 -5.34
C TRP A 68 -1.91 -13.67 -3.84
N THR A 69 -0.68 -13.80 -3.33
CA THR A 69 -0.43 -13.99 -1.89
C THR A 69 0.59 -12.98 -1.40
N PRO A 70 0.23 -12.01 -0.54
CA PRO A 70 1.22 -11.22 0.18
C PRO A 70 1.97 -12.12 1.16
N VAL A 71 3.31 -12.11 1.10
CA VAL A 71 4.16 -12.93 1.98
C VAL A 71 5.26 -12.04 2.57
N ASN A 72 5.58 -12.25 3.85
CA ASN A 72 6.77 -11.66 4.45
C ASN A 72 8.01 -12.41 3.93
N ASP A 73 8.80 -11.72 3.13
CA ASP A 73 10.02 -12.20 2.49
C ASP A 73 11.17 -11.27 2.86
N GLY A 74 12.02 -11.69 3.80
CA GLY A 74 13.15 -10.89 4.28
C GLY A 74 12.73 -9.62 5.05
N GLY A 75 11.64 -9.67 5.81
CA GLY A 75 11.14 -8.53 6.59
C GLY A 75 10.27 -7.55 5.78
N THR A 76 10.14 -7.78 4.47
CA THR A 76 9.33 -6.98 3.56
C THR A 76 8.10 -7.78 3.12
N ILE A 77 6.93 -7.14 3.07
CA ILE A 77 5.76 -7.77 2.46
C ILE A 77 5.88 -7.62 0.94
N LYS A 78 5.92 -8.74 0.22
CA LYS A 78 5.89 -8.78 -1.26
C LYS A 78 4.66 -9.53 -1.73
N LEU A 79 4.08 -9.10 -2.85
CA LEU A 79 2.89 -9.73 -3.43
C LEU A 79 3.29 -10.80 -4.45
N PHE A 80 3.23 -12.07 -4.06
CA PHE A 80 3.57 -13.19 -4.91
C PHE A 80 2.42 -13.57 -5.85
N ARG A 81 2.75 -13.95 -7.09
CA ARG A 81 1.79 -14.61 -7.98
C ARG A 81 1.50 -16.02 -7.46
N GLY A 82 0.23 -16.38 -7.36
CA GLY A 82 -0.23 -17.71 -6.99
C GLY A 82 -0.47 -17.88 -5.48
N THR A 83 -0.53 -19.14 -5.05
CA THR A 83 -0.72 -19.53 -3.65
C THR A 83 0.63 -19.58 -2.94
N GLY A 84 0.77 -18.82 -1.84
CA GLY A 84 2.04 -18.71 -1.12
C GLY A 84 3.13 -18.05 -1.95
N ASN A 85 4.37 -18.50 -1.78
CA ASN A 85 5.55 -17.96 -2.48
C ASN A 85 6.18 -18.96 -3.48
N ALA A 86 5.44 -19.98 -3.89
CA ALA A 86 5.95 -21.08 -4.71
C ALA A 86 6.43 -20.61 -6.10
N SER A 87 5.76 -19.62 -6.70
CA SER A 87 6.13 -19.07 -8.01
C SER A 87 7.49 -18.36 -8.01
N LYS A 88 7.95 -17.87 -6.84
CA LYS A 88 9.11 -16.96 -6.73
C LYS A 88 9.00 -15.75 -7.68
N ARG A 89 7.77 -15.35 -8.00
CA ARG A 89 7.45 -14.18 -8.83
C ARG A 89 6.62 -13.21 -8.03
N VAL A 90 7.05 -11.96 -7.96
CA VAL A 90 6.39 -10.89 -7.21
C VAL A 90 6.07 -9.72 -8.11
N ALA A 91 4.99 -9.01 -7.80
CA ALA A 91 4.69 -7.75 -8.46
C ALA A 91 5.66 -6.66 -8.01
N THR A 92 6.12 -5.84 -8.95
CA THR A 92 7.13 -4.80 -8.71
C THR A 92 6.79 -3.53 -9.46
N TYR A 93 7.25 -2.40 -8.91
CA TYR A 93 7.26 -1.12 -9.57
C TYR A 93 8.38 -1.05 -10.63
N ASP A 94 8.02 -0.72 -11.86
CA ASP A 94 8.98 -0.40 -12.92
C ASP A 94 8.55 0.86 -13.68
N LYS A 95 9.05 2.02 -13.23
CA LYS A 95 8.94 3.32 -13.92
C LYS A 95 7.51 3.67 -14.39
N GLY A 96 6.50 3.33 -13.60
CA GLY A 96 5.09 3.59 -13.94
C GLY A 96 4.30 2.36 -14.36
N GLU A 97 4.96 1.25 -14.69
CA GLU A 97 4.32 -0.04 -14.94
C GLU A 97 4.38 -0.93 -13.68
N VAL A 98 3.46 -1.90 -13.62
CA VAL A 98 3.55 -3.02 -12.68
C VAL A 98 3.98 -4.26 -13.45
N ILE A 99 5.10 -4.88 -13.05
CA ILE A 99 5.65 -6.06 -13.73
C ILE A 99 5.90 -7.20 -12.74
N LEU A 100 5.93 -8.43 -13.26
CA LEU A 100 6.37 -9.59 -12.49
C LEU A 100 7.89 -9.76 -12.58
N GLN A 101 8.55 -9.82 -11.43
CA GLN A 101 9.98 -10.10 -11.34
C GLN A 101 10.27 -11.24 -10.37
N ALA A 102 11.50 -11.75 -10.40
CA ALA A 102 11.96 -12.72 -9.41
C ALA A 102 11.87 -12.14 -7.99
N SER A 103 11.49 -12.94 -7.00
CA SER A 103 11.34 -12.49 -5.61
C SER A 103 12.65 -12.00 -4.97
N THR A 104 13.80 -12.30 -5.58
CA THR A 104 15.11 -11.79 -5.18
C THR A 104 15.34 -10.33 -5.52
N CYS A 105 14.39 -9.65 -6.18
CA CYS A 105 14.47 -8.23 -6.46
C CYS A 105 14.49 -7.38 -5.17
N ASP A 106 14.98 -6.15 -5.30
CA ASP A 106 15.09 -5.18 -4.21
C ASP A 106 13.72 -4.91 -3.56
N TYR A 107 13.70 -4.80 -2.23
CA TYR A 107 12.50 -4.42 -1.49
C TYR A 107 12.00 -3.02 -1.88
N GLN A 108 12.88 -2.11 -2.31
CA GLN A 108 12.51 -0.78 -2.75
C GLN A 108 11.54 -0.77 -3.93
N VAL A 109 11.44 -1.84 -4.71
CA VAL A 109 10.49 -1.95 -5.84
C VAL A 109 9.37 -2.96 -5.60
N ALA A 110 9.53 -3.86 -4.64
CA ALA A 110 8.61 -4.98 -4.41
C ALA A 110 7.79 -4.88 -3.12
N SER A 111 8.20 -4.01 -2.19
CA SER A 111 7.50 -3.79 -0.93
C SER A 111 6.11 -3.22 -1.21
N ILE A 112 5.10 -3.87 -0.64
CA ILE A 112 3.70 -3.60 -0.94
C ILE A 112 2.87 -3.49 0.33
N ASP A 113 1.87 -2.61 0.29
CA ASP A 113 0.88 -2.46 1.34
C ASP A 113 -0.53 -2.36 0.73
N PHE A 114 -1.53 -2.77 1.50
CA PHE A 114 -2.93 -2.64 1.14
C PHE A 114 -3.59 -1.69 2.12
N ARG A 115 -3.92 -0.49 1.64
CA ARG A 115 -4.59 0.53 2.43
C ARG A 115 -6.10 0.35 2.31
N THR A 116 -6.74 -0.07 3.40
CA THR A 116 -8.21 -0.22 3.43
C THR A 116 -8.88 1.12 3.19
N VAL A 117 -9.83 1.14 2.26
CA VAL A 117 -10.76 2.25 2.05
C VAL A 117 -12.07 1.95 2.78
N SER A 118 -12.69 0.81 2.47
CA SER A 118 -13.92 0.34 3.12
C SER A 118 -14.14 -1.15 2.89
N GLY A 119 -14.40 -1.94 3.93
CA GLY A 119 -14.64 -3.38 3.79
C GLY A 119 -13.48 -4.09 3.07
N GLN A 120 -13.79 -4.76 1.96
CA GLN A 120 -12.83 -5.45 1.08
C GLN A 120 -12.25 -4.55 -0.02
N VAL A 121 -12.51 -3.24 0.02
CA VAL A 121 -11.99 -2.28 -0.95
C VAL A 121 -10.72 -1.64 -0.41
N HIS A 122 -9.66 -1.74 -1.20
CA HIS A 122 -8.32 -1.29 -0.83
C HIS A 122 -7.69 -0.47 -1.95
N ARG A 123 -6.68 0.31 -1.59
CA ARG A 123 -5.67 0.83 -2.50
C ARG A 123 -4.38 0.03 -2.30
N ILE A 124 -3.85 -0.50 -3.39
CA ILE A 124 -2.59 -1.27 -3.38
C ILE A 124 -1.46 -0.30 -3.70
N ILE A 125 -0.43 -0.26 -2.85
CA ILE A 125 0.67 0.69 -2.96
C ILE A 125 2.02 -0.03 -2.89
N PHE A 126 2.95 0.37 -3.76
CA PHE A 126 4.38 0.16 -3.51
C PHE A 126 4.86 1.22 -2.53
N ASP A 127 4.92 0.88 -1.25
CA ASP A 127 5.12 1.81 -0.14
C ASP A 127 6.46 2.56 -0.22
N GLN A 128 7.53 1.88 -0.65
CA GLN A 128 8.86 2.48 -0.86
C GLN A 128 8.92 3.44 -2.05
N ARG A 129 7.91 3.40 -2.94
CA ARG A 129 7.82 4.28 -4.13
C ARG A 129 6.69 5.30 -4.03
N ASN A 130 5.85 5.21 -3.00
CA ASN A 130 4.60 5.97 -2.87
C ASN A 130 3.75 5.92 -4.16
N ALA A 131 3.70 4.75 -4.80
CA ALA A 131 3.09 4.55 -6.11
C ALA A 131 1.93 3.56 -6.02
N TYR A 132 0.75 3.99 -6.43
CA TYR A 132 -0.49 3.22 -6.28
C TYR A 132 -0.83 2.49 -7.57
N TRP A 133 -1.26 1.24 -7.45
CA TRP A 133 -1.76 0.47 -8.59
C TRP A 133 -2.99 1.16 -9.19
N ASN A 134 -2.98 1.29 -10.50
CA ASN A 134 -3.99 1.98 -11.27
C ASN A 134 -4.36 1.17 -12.51
N ALA A 135 -5.64 0.84 -12.65
CA ALA A 135 -6.19 0.10 -13.79
C ALA A 135 -6.31 1.03 -15.02
N ILE A 136 -5.32 1.01 -15.92
CA ILE A 136 -5.24 1.91 -17.08
C ILE A 136 -5.13 1.09 -18.38
N GLY A 137 -6.15 1.18 -19.23
CA GLY A 137 -6.21 0.43 -20.48
C GLY A 137 -6.30 -1.07 -20.20
N THR A 138 -5.37 -1.85 -20.76
CA THR A 138 -5.27 -3.30 -20.57
C THR A 138 -4.25 -3.71 -19.50
N ASN A 139 -3.45 -2.76 -19.00
CA ASN A 139 -2.38 -3.02 -18.05
C ASN A 139 -2.70 -2.45 -16.66
N ILE A 140 -1.97 -2.93 -15.65
CA ILE A 140 -1.88 -2.26 -14.37
C ILE A 140 -0.63 -1.38 -14.39
N LYS A 141 -0.88 -0.08 -14.26
CA LYS A 141 0.17 0.93 -14.13
C LYS A 141 0.21 1.44 -12.70
N THR A 142 1.08 2.39 -12.44
CA THR A 142 1.11 3.12 -11.17
C THR A 142 0.90 4.60 -11.37
N SER A 143 0.31 5.25 -10.38
CA SER A 143 0.20 6.70 -10.32
C SER A 143 0.24 7.17 -8.88
N TRP A 144 0.37 8.48 -8.67
CA TRP A 144 0.24 9.08 -7.34
C TRP A 144 -1.18 8.92 -6.81
N TYR A 145 -1.31 9.07 -5.49
CA TYR A 145 -2.58 9.01 -4.79
C TYR A 145 -3.64 9.93 -5.43
N ASN A 146 -4.83 9.39 -5.66
CA ASN A 146 -5.99 10.15 -6.08
C ASN A 146 -7.24 9.60 -5.38
N GLU A 147 -7.78 10.38 -4.43
CA GLU A 147 -8.96 10.00 -3.64
C GLU A 147 -10.16 9.63 -4.52
N SER A 148 -10.40 10.42 -5.58
CA SER A 148 -11.54 10.25 -6.48
C SER A 148 -11.36 9.15 -7.54
N SER A 149 -10.17 8.57 -7.66
CA SER A 149 -9.89 7.61 -8.74
C SER A 149 -10.44 6.23 -8.43
N GLN A 150 -11.51 5.84 -9.13
CA GLN A 150 -12.03 4.46 -9.10
C GLN A 150 -11.01 3.44 -9.64
N ALA A 151 -10.12 3.86 -10.54
CA ALA A 151 -9.11 2.99 -11.12
C ALA A 151 -7.98 2.63 -10.13
N GLN A 152 -7.89 3.32 -8.98
CA GLN A 152 -7.00 2.96 -7.87
C GLN A 152 -7.66 2.09 -6.80
N LEU A 153 -8.96 1.79 -6.95
CA LEU A 153 -9.70 0.99 -6.00
C LEU A 153 -9.75 -0.46 -6.45
N TRP A 154 -9.43 -1.35 -5.52
CA TRP A 154 -9.32 -2.79 -5.75
C TRP A 154 -10.12 -3.53 -4.70
N THR A 155 -11.01 -4.42 -5.12
CA THR A 155 -11.63 -5.38 -4.21
C THR A 155 -10.67 -6.56 -4.04
N VAL A 156 -10.29 -6.85 -2.80
CA VAL A 156 -9.36 -7.94 -2.46
C VAL A 156 -10.10 -9.01 -1.67
N ASN A 157 -10.38 -10.14 -2.33
CA ASN A 157 -11.22 -11.21 -1.81
C ASN A 157 -10.41 -12.48 -1.56
N PRO A 158 -10.56 -13.16 -0.41
CA PRO A 158 -9.95 -14.47 -0.20
C PRO A 158 -10.29 -15.44 -1.34
N ALA A 159 -9.31 -16.22 -1.81
CA ALA A 159 -9.38 -17.08 -2.99
C ALA A 159 -9.42 -18.59 -2.69
#